data_AF-A0A3M2B5W0-F1
#
_entry.id   AF-A0A3M2B5W0-F1
#
_cell.length_a   1.000
_cell.length_b   1.000
_cell.length_c   1.000
_cell.angle_alpha   90.00
_cell.angle_beta   90.00
_cell.angle_gamma   90.00
#
_symmetry.space_group_name_H-M   'P 1'
#
loop_
_entity.id
_entity.type
_entity.pdbx_description
1 polymer ?
#
loop_
_entity_poly.entity_id
_entity_poly.type
_entity_poly.pdbx_seq_one_letter_code
_entity_poly.pdbx_strand_id
1 'polypeptide(L)'
;MAWYLYDQNMSGGYYFEPAFAVLVEADNPEEANRRAETVGIYFNGVEEGEDCECCGDRWIEQSRPLVDSKVAKFISSLKKISEEDDYRIEKTVSVLDKSGDFTLYEAEDPYEVFALYP
;
A
#
# COMPACT_ATOMS: atom_id res chain seq x y z
N MET A 1 9.58 -12.39 -9.94
CA MET A 1 9.51 -11.43 -8.82
C MET A 1 8.91 -10.15 -9.34
N ALA A 2 7.98 -9.59 -8.58
CA ALA A 2 7.33 -8.34 -8.91
C ALA A 2 6.80 -7.67 -7.64
N TRP A 3 6.37 -6.43 -7.78
CA TRP A 3 5.78 -5.65 -6.70
C TRP A 3 4.27 -5.57 -6.85
N TYR A 4 3.59 -5.58 -5.72
CA TYR A 4 2.13 -5.54 -5.63
C TYR A 4 1.76 -4.37 -4.73
N LEU A 5 0.86 -3.51 -5.21
CA LEU A 5 0.39 -2.33 -4.48
C LEU A 5 -0.99 -2.62 -3.92
N TYR A 6 -1.14 -2.39 -2.63
CA TYR A 6 -2.42 -2.35 -1.95
C TYR A 6 -2.67 -0.90 -1.57
N ASP A 7 -3.74 -0.32 -2.09
CA ASP A 7 -4.23 1.00 -1.72
C ASP A 7 -5.55 0.89 -0.97
N GLN A 8 -5.74 1.71 0.06
CA GLN A 8 -7.00 1.74 0.79
C GLN A 8 -8.10 2.38 -0.07
N ASN A 9 -9.25 1.71 -0.13
CA ASN A 9 -10.49 2.33 -0.51
C ASN A 9 -10.94 3.33 0.58
N MET A 10 -10.91 4.63 0.26
CA MET A 10 -11.22 5.72 1.19
C MET A 10 -12.57 6.39 0.93
N SER A 11 -13.53 5.67 0.33
CA SER A 11 -14.88 6.18 0.07
C SER A 11 -15.60 6.77 1.31
N GLY A 12 -15.12 6.46 2.53
CA GLY A 12 -15.61 7.03 3.80
C GLY A 12 -14.87 8.27 4.32
N GLY A 13 -13.72 8.66 3.74
CA GLY A 13 -12.96 9.86 4.16
C GLY A 13 -12.09 9.69 5.41
N TYR A 14 -11.82 8.45 5.83
CA TYR A 14 -10.97 8.15 6.99
C TYR A 14 -9.96 7.05 6.65
N TYR A 15 -8.81 7.14 7.34
CA TYR A 15 -7.66 6.27 7.24
C TYR A 15 -7.70 5.18 8.31
N PHE A 16 -7.22 3.98 7.97
CA PHE A 16 -6.93 2.93 8.94
C PHE A 16 -5.46 2.53 8.91
N GLU A 17 -4.93 2.12 10.08
CA GLU A 17 -3.67 1.39 10.14
C GLU A 17 -3.72 0.14 9.24
N PRO A 18 -2.60 -0.33 8.67
CA PRO A 18 -1.21 0.05 8.98
C PRO A 18 -0.63 1.22 8.15
N ALA A 19 -1.15 1.48 6.95
CA ALA A 19 -0.61 2.47 6.02
C ALA A 19 -1.61 2.80 4.91
N PHE A 20 -1.51 3.98 4.29
CA PHE A 20 -2.41 4.37 3.19
C PHE A 20 -2.21 3.48 1.97
N ALA A 21 -0.97 3.03 1.82
CA ALA A 21 -0.52 2.12 0.78
C ALA A 21 0.45 1.09 1.37
N VAL A 22 0.42 -0.13 0.85
CA VAL A 22 1.43 -1.15 1.13
C VAL A 22 1.97 -1.69 -0.19
N LEU A 23 3.30 -1.68 -0.34
CA LEU A 23 4.00 -2.39 -1.42
C LEU A 23 4.53 -3.70 -0.89
N VAL A 24 4.22 -4.78 -1.58
CA VAL A 24 4.69 -6.12 -1.25
C VAL A 24 5.50 -6.68 -2.41
N GLU A 25 6.72 -7.12 -2.14
CA GLU A 25 7.51 -7.90 -3.08
C GLU A 25 7.17 -9.40 -2.98
N ALA A 26 6.80 -10.02 -4.09
CA ALA A 26 6.43 -11.44 -4.11
C ALA A 26 6.70 -12.10 -5.48
N ASP A 27 6.62 -13.44 -5.54
CA ASP A 27 6.72 -14.17 -6.81
C ASP A 27 5.41 -14.24 -7.59
N ASN A 28 4.29 -14.22 -6.89
CA ASN A 28 2.95 -14.33 -7.45
C ASN A 28 1.93 -13.57 -6.57
N PRO A 29 0.72 -13.28 -7.10
CA PRO A 29 -0.29 -12.54 -6.36
C PRO A 29 -0.75 -13.25 -5.08
N GLU A 30 -0.80 -14.57 -5.07
CA GLU A 30 -1.21 -15.35 -3.89
C GLU A 30 -0.20 -15.22 -2.73
N GLU A 31 1.09 -15.18 -3.04
CA GLU A 31 2.13 -14.89 -2.04
C GLU A 31 2.05 -13.43 -1.59
N ALA A 32 1.79 -12.49 -2.50
CA ALA A 32 1.64 -11.08 -2.17
C ALA A 32 0.49 -10.84 -1.18
N ASN A 33 -0.69 -11.44 -1.43
CA ASN A 33 -1.86 -11.29 -0.59
C ASN A 33 -1.60 -11.87 0.82
N ARG A 34 -1.04 -13.07 0.91
CA ARG A 34 -0.67 -13.67 2.22
C ARG A 34 0.32 -12.81 3.00
N ARG A 35 1.30 -12.20 2.32
CA ARG A 35 2.28 -11.30 2.93
C ARG A 35 1.63 -10.00 3.39
N ALA A 36 0.72 -9.43 2.61
CA ALA A 36 -0.06 -8.25 2.99
C ALA A 36 -0.83 -8.49 4.29
N GLU A 37 -1.42 -9.68 4.46
CA GLU A 37 -2.12 -10.04 5.71
C GLU A 37 -1.21 -10.02 6.94
N THR A 38 0.06 -10.40 6.80
CA THR A 38 1.01 -10.37 7.93
C THR A 38 1.30 -8.98 8.48
N VAL A 39 1.02 -7.93 7.70
CA VAL A 39 1.22 -6.54 8.10
C VAL A 39 -0.08 -5.83 8.45
N GLY A 40 -1.19 -6.56 8.58
CA GLY A 40 -2.48 -6.01 9.04
C GLY A 40 -3.43 -5.57 7.92
N ILE A 41 -3.15 -5.93 6.67
CA ILE A 41 -4.18 -5.89 5.61
C ILE A 41 -5.14 -7.06 5.82
N TYR A 42 -6.41 -6.87 5.52
CA TYR A 42 -7.44 -7.92 5.52
C TYR A 42 -8.22 -7.84 4.20
N PHE A 43 -8.88 -8.91 3.79
CA PHE A 43 -9.70 -8.94 2.58
C PHE A 43 -11.13 -9.35 2.91
N ASN A 44 -12.08 -9.01 2.03
CA ASN A 44 -13.51 -9.29 2.19
C ASN A 44 -14.12 -8.65 3.45
N GLY A 45 -13.66 -7.45 3.81
CA GLY A 45 -14.12 -6.76 5.01
C GLY A 45 -15.63 -6.51 5.06
N VAL A 46 -16.31 -6.34 3.92
CA VAL A 46 -17.78 -6.20 3.91
C VAL A 46 -18.45 -7.51 4.30
N GLU A 47 -17.97 -8.64 3.78
CA GLU A 47 -18.52 -9.96 4.09
C GLU A 47 -18.28 -10.34 5.56
N GLU A 48 -17.10 -10.00 6.08
CA GLU A 48 -16.72 -10.23 7.48
C GLU A 48 -17.28 -9.19 8.46
N GLY A 49 -17.96 -8.14 7.96
CA GLY A 49 -18.57 -7.08 8.76
C GLY A 49 -17.58 -6.06 9.35
N GLU A 50 -16.34 -6.04 8.86
CA GLU A 50 -15.32 -5.04 9.20
C GLU A 50 -15.50 -3.72 8.43
N ASP A 51 -15.94 -3.81 7.17
CA ASP A 51 -16.16 -2.66 6.29
C ASP A 51 -17.65 -2.37 6.06
N CYS A 52 -17.96 -1.10 5.79
CA CYS A 52 -19.32 -0.69 5.45
C CYS A 52 -19.76 -1.22 4.08
N GLU A 53 -20.93 -1.87 4.03
CA GLU A 53 -21.57 -2.30 2.77
C GLU A 53 -21.71 -1.16 1.74
N CYS A 54 -21.92 0.09 2.22
CA CYS A 54 -22.06 1.24 1.33
C CYS A 54 -20.73 1.73 0.72
N CYS A 55 -19.60 1.34 1.32
CA CYS A 55 -18.27 1.78 0.94
C CYS A 55 -17.53 0.73 0.11
N GLY A 56 -17.85 -0.55 0.32
CA GLY A 56 -17.08 -1.67 -0.21
C GLY A 56 -15.88 -2.00 0.66
N ASP A 57 -15.16 -3.05 0.28
CA ASP A 57 -13.96 -3.50 1.01
C ASP A 57 -12.88 -2.40 1.02
N ARG A 58 -12.20 -2.29 2.15
CA ARG A 58 -11.09 -1.38 2.39
C ARG A 58 -9.88 -1.74 1.55
N TRP A 59 -9.59 -3.02 1.47
CA TRP A 59 -8.44 -3.57 0.75
C TRP A 59 -8.92 -4.62 -0.24
N ILE A 60 -8.27 -4.67 -1.39
CA ILE A 60 -8.62 -5.59 -2.47
C ILE A 60 -7.42 -6.49 -2.75
N GLU A 61 -7.68 -7.78 -2.90
CA GLU A 61 -6.69 -8.76 -3.33
C GLU A 61 -6.06 -8.37 -4.66
N GLN A 62 -4.75 -8.52 -4.75
CA GLN A 62 -4.06 -8.33 -6.02
C GLN A 62 -4.12 -9.62 -6.84
N SER A 63 -4.33 -9.46 -8.15
CA SER A 63 -4.31 -10.55 -9.14
C SER A 63 -3.19 -10.38 -10.17
N ARG A 64 -2.52 -9.21 -10.17
CA ARG A 64 -1.46 -8.88 -11.12
C ARG A 64 -0.43 -7.95 -10.47
N PRO A 65 0.83 -8.05 -10.89
CA PRO A 65 1.86 -7.16 -10.40
C PRO A 65 1.74 -5.73 -10.96
N LEU A 66 2.41 -4.81 -10.28
CA LEU A 66 2.80 -3.51 -10.81
C LEU A 66 3.81 -3.70 -11.96
N VAL A 67 3.78 -2.77 -12.91
CA VAL A 67 4.74 -2.76 -14.02
C VAL A 67 6.07 -2.17 -13.53
N ASP A 68 7.19 -2.83 -13.83
CA ASP A 68 8.52 -2.51 -13.27
C ASP A 68 8.93 -1.03 -13.41
N SER A 69 8.59 -0.39 -14.53
CA SER A 69 8.89 1.02 -14.79
C SER A 69 8.18 2.00 -13.84
N LYS A 70 7.13 1.54 -13.15
CA LYS A 70 6.32 2.32 -12.22
C LYS A 70 6.79 2.12 -10.78
N VAL A 71 7.20 0.90 -10.44
CA VAL A 71 7.80 0.58 -9.13
C VAL A 71 9.06 1.39 -8.89
N ALA A 72 9.98 1.43 -9.87
CA ALA A 72 11.25 2.14 -9.70
C ALA A 72 11.04 3.64 -9.47
N LYS A 73 10.06 4.24 -10.17
CA LYS A 73 9.67 5.64 -9.96
C LYS A 73 9.06 5.85 -8.58
N PHE A 74 8.11 5.00 -8.20
CA PHE A 74 7.45 5.04 -6.90
C PHE A 74 8.44 4.98 -5.73
N ILE A 75 9.34 3.99 -5.73
CA ILE A 75 10.38 3.83 -4.68
C ILE A 75 11.34 5.03 -4.69
N SER A 76 11.70 5.56 -5.86
CA SER A 76 12.58 6.74 -5.94
C SER A 76 11.92 8.00 -5.36
N SER A 77 10.62 8.18 -5.57
CA SER A 77 9.85 9.29 -4.98
C SER A 77 9.77 9.16 -3.46
N LEU A 78 9.47 7.97 -2.94
CA LEU A 78 9.41 7.73 -1.49
C LEU A 78 10.74 8.04 -0.79
N LYS A 79 11.87 7.59 -1.37
CA LYS A 79 13.19 7.86 -0.81
C LYS A 79 13.51 9.35 -0.76
N LYS A 80 13.11 10.10 -1.79
CA LYS A 80 13.35 11.54 -1.84
C LYS A 80 12.56 12.30 -0.77
N ILE A 81 11.30 11.90 -0.55
CA ILE A 81 10.47 12.48 0.52
C ILE A 81 11.07 12.19 1.90
N SER A 82 11.58 10.96 2.11
CA SER A 82 12.20 10.60 3.40
C SER A 82 13.49 11.35 3.73
N GLU A 83 14.15 11.96 2.74
CA GLU A 83 15.40 12.70 2.91
C GLU A 83 15.18 14.21 3.13
N GLU A 84 14.00 14.76 2.81
CA GLU A 84 13.75 16.20 2.73
C GLU A 84 12.91 16.79 3.90
N ASP A 85 12.16 16.00 4.69
CA ASP A 85 11.18 16.56 5.66
C ASP A 85 11.44 16.32 7.16
N ASP A 86 11.28 17.41 7.93
CA ASP A 86 11.25 17.52 9.39
C ASP A 86 9.78 17.63 9.84
N TYR A 87 9.17 16.49 10.17
CA TYR A 87 7.87 16.27 10.83
C TYR A 87 6.61 17.00 10.32
N ARG A 88 5.77 16.25 9.59
CA ARG A 88 4.31 16.19 9.77
C ARG A 88 3.79 14.85 9.25
N ILE A 89 3.43 13.95 10.17
CA ILE A 89 2.73 12.71 9.81
C ILE A 89 1.34 13.12 9.32
N GLU A 90 1.13 13.08 8.01
CA GLU A 90 -0.24 13.04 7.51
C GLU A 90 -0.54 11.70 6.85
N LYS A 91 0.43 11.02 6.22
CA LYS A 91 0.18 9.77 5.49
C LYS A 91 1.42 8.86 5.36
N THR A 92 1.20 7.54 5.30
CA THR A 92 2.25 6.51 5.44
C THR A 92 2.19 5.46 4.33
N VAL A 93 3.36 5.04 3.82
CA VAL A 93 3.51 3.89 2.91
C VAL A 93 4.39 2.83 3.55
N SER A 94 3.94 1.57 3.53
CA SER A 94 4.73 0.43 3.99
C SER A 94 5.33 -0.34 2.83
N VAL A 95 6.58 -0.75 2.95
CA VAL A 95 7.26 -1.62 1.97
C VAL A 95 7.68 -2.90 2.69
N LEU A 96 7.18 -4.03 2.18
CA LEU A 96 7.52 -5.37 2.63
C LEU A 96 8.30 -6.07 1.53
N ASP A 97 9.58 -6.31 1.76
CA ASP A 97 10.44 -7.01 0.81
C ASP A 97 10.40 -8.54 0.99
N LYS A 98 11.13 -9.25 0.12
CA LYS A 98 11.19 -10.70 0.21
C LYS A 98 11.89 -11.27 1.45
N SER A 99 12.82 -10.55 2.08
CA SER A 99 13.42 -10.98 3.34
C SER A 99 12.42 -10.93 4.50
N GLY A 100 11.28 -10.28 4.29
CA GLY A 100 10.30 -10.00 5.34
C GLY A 100 10.68 -8.77 6.14
N ASP A 101 11.64 -7.97 5.63
CA ASP A 101 11.99 -6.70 6.24
C ASP A 101 10.91 -5.68 5.88
N PHE A 102 10.56 -4.88 6.88
CA PHE A 102 9.50 -3.89 6.80
C PHE A 102 10.11 -2.50 6.89
N THR A 103 9.81 -1.65 5.92
CA THR A 103 10.22 -0.24 5.94
C THR A 103 8.99 0.66 5.83
N LEU A 104 8.89 1.61 6.75
CA LEU A 104 7.85 2.63 6.77
C LEU A 104 8.39 3.93 6.17
N TYR A 105 7.66 4.49 5.21
CA TYR A 105 7.96 5.79 4.62
C TYR A 105 6.84 6.76 4.96
N GLU A 106 7.20 7.94 5.47
CA GLU A 106 6.29 9.09 5.57
C GLU A 106 6.19 9.76 4.19
N ALA A 107 4.97 10.13 3.79
CA ALA A 107 4.71 10.83 2.54
C ALA A 107 3.87 12.08 2.82
N GLU A 108 4.29 13.23 2.28
CA GLU A 108 3.50 14.48 2.36
C GLU A 108 2.11 14.30 1.73
N ASP A 109 2.04 13.65 0.55
CA ASP A 109 0.79 13.19 -0.05
C ASP A 109 0.98 11.87 -0.86
N PRO A 110 0.51 10.71 -0.39
CA PRO A 110 0.59 9.45 -1.10
C PRO A 110 -0.28 9.50 -2.35
N TYR A 111 -1.31 10.37 -2.44
CA TYR A 111 -2.09 10.53 -3.67
C TYR A 111 -1.27 11.15 -4.80
N GLU A 112 -0.31 12.04 -4.52
CA GLU A 112 0.66 12.47 -5.54
C GLU A 112 1.53 11.30 -6.00
N VAL A 113 1.93 10.43 -5.07
CA VAL A 113 2.70 9.22 -5.39
C VAL A 113 1.88 8.23 -6.22
N PHE A 114 0.57 8.09 -5.96
CA PHE A 114 -0.37 7.30 -6.75
C PHE A 114 -0.67 7.95 -8.12
N ALA A 115 -0.74 9.28 -8.21
CA ALA A 115 -1.00 10.05 -9.43
C ALA A 115 0.20 10.11 -10.41
N LEU A 116 1.37 9.58 -10.04
CA LEU A 116 2.48 9.33 -10.97
C LEU A 116 2.22 8.11 -11.89
N TYR A 117 1.06 7.45 -11.75
CA TYR A 117 0.48 6.63 -12.81
C TYR A 117 -0.18 7.53 -13.89
N PRO A 118 -0.14 7.16 -15.18
CA PRO A 118 -0.80 7.93 -16.23
C PRO A 118 -2.32 8.02 -16.02
#